data_AF-A0AAJ1V0Q0-F1
#
_entry.id   AF-A0AAJ1V0Q0-F1
#
_cell.length_a   1.000
_cell.length_b   1.000
_cell.length_c   1.000
_cell.angle_alpha   90.00
_cell.angle_beta   90.00
_cell.angle_gamma   90.00
#
_symmetry.space_group_name_H-M   'P 1'
#
loop_
_entity.id
_entity.type
_entity.pdbx_description
1 polymer ?
#
loop_
_entity_poly.entity_id
_entity_poly.type
_entity_poly.pdbx_seq_one_letter_code
_entity_poly.pdbx_strand_id
1 'polypeptide(L)' 'MKKNGHHPSGRQRWYCSICRYSTTSTDQRQQRAKQFHEFLSYVTGTMTRRQLITTSPTTWDRTHAWCWDTRP' A
#
# COMPACT_ATOMS: atom_id res chain seq x y z
N MET A 1 8.31 7.83 3.44
CA MET A 1 8.18 6.98 4.65
C MET A 1 9.20 7.43 5.69
N LYS A 2 8.93 7.21 6.99
CA LYS A 2 9.82 7.52 8.12
C LYS A 2 10.25 6.24 8.83
N LYS A 3 11.47 6.19 9.35
CA LYS A 3 11.95 5.08 10.20
C LYS A 3 11.19 5.07 11.52
N ASN A 4 10.68 3.91 11.94
CA ASN A 4 9.91 3.74 13.16
C ASN A 4 10.38 2.54 13.99
N GLY A 5 11.68 2.53 14.31
CA GLY A 5 12.30 1.45 15.09
C GLY A 5 12.51 0.15 14.31
N HIS A 6 12.80 -0.93 15.03
CA HIS A 6 13.06 -2.25 14.47
C HIS A 6 12.07 -3.29 15.02
N HIS A 7 11.81 -4.32 14.24
CA HIS A 7 11.14 -5.54 14.70
C HIS A 7 12.09 -6.33 15.61
N PRO A 8 11.58 -7.14 16.56
CA PRO A 8 12.43 -8.02 17.39
C PRO A 8 13.37 -8.92 16.57
N SER A 9 12.99 -9.27 15.34
CA SER A 9 13.82 -10.02 14.38
C SER A 9 14.85 -9.16 13.62
N GLY A 10 15.11 -7.92 14.05
CA GLY A 10 16.09 -6.99 13.45
C GLY A 10 15.62 -6.22 12.21
N ARG A 11 14.41 -6.46 11.69
CA ARG A 11 13.94 -5.80 10.46
C ARG A 11 13.51 -4.35 10.72
N GLN A 12 13.94 -3.41 9.89
CA GLN A 12 13.53 -2.00 9.99
C GLN A 12 12.01 -1.86 9.83
N ARG A 13 11.36 -1.17 10.78
CA ARG A 13 9.95 -0.77 10.68
C ARG A 13 9.85 0.60 10.02
N TRP A 14 8.91 0.75 9.11
CA TRP A 14 8.66 1.99 8.38
C TRP A 14 7.24 2.47 8.67
N TYR A 15 7.09 3.79 8.78
CA TYR A 15 5.82 4.46 9.04
C TYR A 15 5.55 5.53 7.99
N CYS A 16 4.34 5.55 7.47
CA CYS A 16 3.83 6.55 6.55
C CYS A 16 3.17 7.67 7.36
N SER A 17 3.71 8.90 7.33
CA SER A 17 3.09 10.02 8.04
C SER A 17 1.78 10.49 7.41
N ILE A 18 1.63 10.33 6.10
CA ILE A 18 0.45 10.76 5.33
C ILE A 18 -0.72 9.82 5.59
N CYS A 19 -0.50 8.52 5.37
CA CYS A 19 -1.51 7.48 5.46
C CYS A 19 -1.57 6.77 6.82
N ARG A 20 -0.69 7.15 7.76
CA ARG A 20 -0.53 6.54 9.11
C ARG A 20 -0.29 5.04 9.14
N TYR A 21 0.09 4.45 8.00
CA TYR A 21 0.39 3.03 7.87
C TYR A 21 1.77 2.68 8.42
N SER A 22 1.85 1.65 9.26
CA SER A 22 3.11 1.01 9.65
C SER A 22 3.30 -0.30 8.87
N THR A 23 4.51 -0.57 8.39
CA THR A 23 4.82 -1.82 7.66
C THR A 23 4.66 -3.09 8.49
N THR A 24 4.52 -2.96 9.81
CA THR A 24 4.29 -4.07 10.73
C THR A 24 2.90 -4.00 11.37
N SER A 25 2.01 -3.14 10.86
CA SER A 25 0.65 -3.00 11.37
C SER A 25 -0.20 -4.22 11.00
N THR A 26 -0.87 -4.78 12.00
CA THR A 26 -1.90 -5.83 11.84
C THR A 26 -3.31 -5.24 11.69
N ASP A 27 -3.45 -3.91 11.82
CA ASP A 27 -4.73 -3.22 11.71
C ASP A 27 -5.21 -3.18 10.25
N GLN A 28 -6.30 -3.89 9.97
CA GLN A 28 -6.92 -3.94 8.64
C GLN A 28 -7.37 -2.56 8.15
N ARG A 29 -7.79 -1.65 9.04
CA ARG A 29 -8.22 -0.30 8.63
C ARG A 29 -7.06 0.50 8.05
N GLN A 30 -5.89 0.39 8.68
CA GLN A 30 -4.66 1.04 8.19
C GLN A 30 -4.19 0.42 6.87
N GLN A 31 -4.29 -0.90 6.72
CA GLN A 31 -3.96 -1.57 5.45
C GLN A 31 -4.88 -1.12 4.31
N ARG A 32 -6.20 -1.09 4.56
CA ARG A 32 -7.19 -0.61 3.58
C ARG A 32 -7.00 0.86 3.23
N ALA A 33 -6.74 1.72 4.21
CA ALA A 33 -6.47 3.14 3.95
C ALA A 33 -5.23 3.34 3.07
N LYS A 34 -4.17 2.56 3.31
CA LYS A 34 -2.96 2.56 2.48
C LYS A 34 -3.25 2.13 1.04
N GLN A 35 -3.99 1.04 0.85
CA GLN A 35 -4.41 0.55 -0.48
C GLN A 35 -5.31 1.56 -1.20
N PHE A 36 -6.21 2.24 -0.48
CA PHE A 36 -7.08 3.27 -1.06
C PHE A 36 -6.27 4.49 -1.55
N HIS A 37 -5.31 4.99 -0.78
CA HIS A 37 -4.42 6.07 -1.23
C HIS A 37 -3.57 5.67 -2.44
N GLU A 38 -3.13 4.42 -2.46
CA GLU A 38 -2.40 3.81 -3.57
C GLU A 38 -3.24 3.79 -4.85
N PHE A 39 -4.51 3.38 -4.77
CA PHE A 39 -5.42 3.45 -5.91
C PHE A 39 -5.75 4.88 -6.31
N LEU A 40 -6.02 5.79 -5.36
CA LEU A 40 -6.31 7.19 -5.71
C LEU A 40 -5.16 7.78 -6.52
N SER A 41 -3.92 7.55 -6.07
CA SER A 41 -2.73 7.99 -6.80
C SER A 41 -2.63 7.39 -8.20
N TYR A 42 -3.12 6.16 -8.40
CA TYR A 42 -3.22 5.52 -9.70
C TYR A 42 -4.26 6.18 -10.62
N VAL A 43 -5.47 6.44 -10.12
CA VAL A 43 -6.56 6.99 -10.95
C VAL A 43 -6.43 8.49 -11.18
N THR A 44 -5.92 9.23 -10.21
CA THR A 44 -5.72 10.69 -10.32
C THR A 44 -4.33 11.05 -10.83
N GLY A 45 -3.42 10.09 -10.91
CA GLY A 45 -2.05 10.31 -11.39
C GLY A 45 -1.93 10.20 -12.90
N THR A 46 -0.92 10.87 -13.46
CA THR A 46 -0.44 10.63 -14.84
C THR A 46 0.42 9.37 -14.95
N MET A 47 0.71 8.70 -13.83
CA MET A 47 1.53 7.48 -13.81
C MET A 47 0.72 6.28 -14.30
N THR A 48 1.28 5.58 -15.27
CA THR A 48 0.67 4.35 -15.81
C THR A 48 0.72 3.23 -14.77
N ARG A 49 -0.23 2.29 -14.85
CA ARG A 49 -0.33 1.11 -13.96
C ARG A 49 1.03 0.41 -13.79
N ARG A 50 1.80 0.27 -14.87
CA ARG A 50 3.16 -0.31 -14.88
C ARG A 50 4.19 0.43 -14.02
N GLN A 51 4.04 1.73 -13.80
CA GLN A 51 4.99 2.53 -13.04
C GLN A 51 4.70 2.50 -11.53
N LEU A 52 3.45 2.22 -11.13
CA LEU A 52 3.04 2.11 -9.73
C LEU A 52 3.17 0.68 -9.19
N ILE A 53 3.03 -0.31 -10.08
CA ILE A 53 3.20 -1.73 -9.78
C ILE A 53 4.69 -2.03 -9.57
N THR A 54 5.12 -2.11 -8.31
CA THR A 54 6.42 -2.69 -7.92
C THR A 54 6.39 -4.22 -7.85
N THR A 55 5.19 -4.80 -7.81
CA THR A 55 4.91 -6.25 -7.71
C THR A 55 3.77 -6.56 -8.66
N SER A 56 3.91 -7.53 -9.56
CA SER A 56 2.94 -8.04 -10.58
C SER A 56 1.53 -7.39 -10.68
N PRO A 57 1.03 -7.08 -11.90
CA PRO A 57 -0.32 -6.56 -12.12
C PRO A 57 -1.44 -7.35 -11.45
N THR A 58 -1.36 -8.68 -11.45
CA THR A 58 -2.37 -9.53 -10.82
C THR A 58 -2.40 -9.39 -9.28
N THR A 59 -1.23 -9.19 -8.67
CA THR A 59 -1.13 -8.95 -7.22
C THR A 59 -1.74 -7.60 -6.88
N TRP A 60 -1.52 -6.60 -7.73
CA TRP A 60 -2.14 -5.29 -7.57
C TRP A 60 -3.66 -5.37 -7.58
N ASP A 61 -4.25 -6.07 -8.56
CA ASP A 61 -5.72 -6.19 -8.68
C ASP A 61 -6.33 -6.87 -7.46
N ARG A 62 -5.74 -7.99 -7.02
CA ARG A 62 -6.19 -8.69 -5.80
C ARG A 62 -6.13 -7.80 -4.56
N THR A 63 -5.10 -6.95 -4.49
CA THR A 63 -4.89 -6.04 -3.35
C THR A 63 -5.94 -4.91 -3.33
N HIS A 64 -6.46 -4.50 -4.49
CA HIS A 64 -7.42 -3.39 -4.63
C HIS A 64 -8.85 -3.85 -4.97
N ALA A 65 -9.09 -5.15 -5.18
CA ALA A 65 -10.39 -5.69 -5.51
C ALA A 65 -11.46 -5.36 -4.45
N TRP A 66 -11.07 -5.25 -3.18
CA TRP A 66 -12.01 -4.93 -2.10
C TRP A 66 -12.61 -3.52 -2.18
N CYS A 67 -11.92 -2.56 -2.82
CA CYS A 67 -12.41 -1.17 -2.87
C CYS A 67 -13.20 -0.87 -4.14
N TRP A 68 -12.88 -1.51 -5.27
CA TRP A 68 -13.53 -1.19 -6.56
C TRP A 68 -13.79 -2.39 -7.49
N ASP A 69 -13.72 -3.62 -7.00
CA ASP A 69 -13.87 -4.85 -7.81
C ASP A 69 -13.05 -4.79 -9.12
N THR A 70 -11.81 -4.28 -9.03
CA THR A 70 -10.89 -4.25 -10.16
C THR A 70 -10.61 -5.67 -10.61
N ARG A 71 -11.27 -6.11 -11.68
CA ARG A 71 -11.02 -7.41 -12.29
C ARG A 71 -9.71 -7.38 -13.08
N PRO A 72 -8.91 -8.45 -13.02
CA PRO A 72 -7.65 -8.55 -13.74
C PRO A 72 -7.82 -8.47 -15.26
#